data_AF-A0A7S3NV44-F1
#
_entry.id   AF-A0A7S3NV44-F1
#
_cell.length_a   1.000
_cell.length_b   1.000
_cell.length_c   1.000
_cell.angle_alpha   90.00
_cell.angle_beta   90.00
_cell.angle_gamma   90.00
#
_symmetry.space_group_name_H-M   'P 1'
#
loop_
_entity.id
_entity.type
_entity.pdbx_description
1 polymer ?
#
loop_
_entity_poly.entity_id
_entity_poly.type
_entity_poly.pdbx_seq_one_letter_code
_entity_poly.pdbx_strand_id
1 'polypeptide(L)'
;YKSKMVLGTIIQAAAVGDEVEAGQAAFFGFMGIASALVFANLGASYGTAKSGVGIASMGVLKPELIFKSIVPVIMAGILGIYGLIISLLIYQKINRDSYTFFEGYKHLASGLCCGLSSLGAGLAIGIVGDA
;
A
#
# COMPACT_ATOMS: atom_id res chain seq x y z
N TYR A 1 13.47 -33.73 23.26
CA TYR A 1 12.54 -33.24 22.22
C TYR A 1 11.13 -32.89 22.74
N LYS A 2 10.63 -33.48 23.84
CA LYS A 2 9.30 -33.15 24.42
C LYS A 2 9.27 -32.00 25.44
N SER A 3 10.44 -31.57 25.95
CA SER A 3 10.53 -30.57 27.05
C SER A 3 10.54 -29.10 26.61
N LYS A 4 10.84 -28.79 25.34
CA LYS A 4 10.81 -27.39 24.83
C LYS A 4 9.40 -26.90 24.46
N MET A 5 8.43 -27.81 24.32
CA MET A 5 7.06 -27.46 23.93
C MET A 5 6.22 -27.00 25.13
N VAL A 6 6.49 -27.51 26.33
CA VAL A 6 5.74 -27.17 27.56
C VAL A 6 6.19 -25.82 28.15
N LEU A 7 7.45 -25.43 27.95
CA LEU A 7 7.97 -24.14 28.40
C LEU A 7 7.45 -22.97 27.55
N GLY A 8 7.12 -23.21 26.28
CA GLY A 8 6.50 -22.21 25.40
C GLY A 8 5.03 -21.94 25.77
N THR A 9 4.34 -22.88 26.40
CA THR A 9 2.93 -22.72 26.78
C THR A 9 2.75 -21.88 28.06
N ILE A 10 3.77 -21.81 28.92
CA ILE A 10 3.71 -21.02 30.16
C ILE A 10 4.00 -19.53 29.87
N ILE A 11 4.82 -19.21 28.85
CA ILE A 11 4.99 -17.81 28.38
C ILE A 11 3.70 -17.29 27.73
N GLN A 12 2.93 -18.16 27.06
CA GLN A 12 1.62 -17.79 26.50
C GLN A 12 0.59 -17.39 27.57
N ALA A 13 0.72 -17.87 28.82
CA ALA A 13 -0.23 -17.59 29.89
C ALA A 13 0.00 -16.22 30.57
N ALA A 14 1.18 -15.60 30.39
CA ALA A 14 1.44 -14.23 30.86
C ALA A 14 0.95 -13.16 29.87
N ALA A 15 0.62 -13.55 28.63
CA ALA A 15 0.17 -12.64 27.56
C ALA A 15 -1.30 -12.18 27.69
N VAL A 16 -2.05 -12.66 28.69
CA VAL A 16 -3.44 -12.25 28.90
C VAL A 16 -3.55 -10.83 29.50
N GLY A 17 -2.44 -10.24 29.97
CA GLY A 17 -2.38 -8.87 30.49
C GLY A 17 -1.98 -7.78 29.48
N ASP A 18 -1.56 -8.13 28.25
CA ASP A 18 -0.91 -7.23 27.28
C ASP A 18 -1.79 -6.91 26.04
N GLU A 19 -3.05 -7.33 26.06
CA GLU A 19 -3.98 -7.24 24.93
C GLU A 19 -4.40 -5.78 24.57
N VAL A 20 -4.19 -4.81 25.47
CA VAL A 20 -4.61 -3.41 25.27
C VAL A 20 -3.48 -2.50 24.77
N GLU A 21 -2.23 -2.68 25.23
CA GLU A 21 -1.06 -1.91 24.74
C GLU A 21 -0.60 -2.38 23.35
N ALA A 22 -0.61 -3.68 23.10
CA ALA A 22 -0.36 -4.24 21.77
C ALA A 22 -1.47 -3.85 20.77
N GLY A 23 -2.71 -3.66 21.23
CA GLY A 23 -3.84 -3.25 20.41
C GLY A 23 -3.64 -1.86 19.78
N GLN A 24 -3.19 -0.87 20.56
CA GLN A 24 -2.91 0.47 20.06
C GLN A 24 -1.70 0.52 19.13
N ALA A 25 -0.62 -0.20 19.46
CA ALA A 25 0.56 -0.26 18.60
C ALA A 25 0.26 -0.97 17.26
N ALA A 26 -0.48 -2.09 17.29
CA ALA A 26 -0.91 -2.80 16.09
C ALA A 26 -1.90 -1.98 15.24
N PHE A 27 -2.80 -1.21 15.87
CA PHE A 27 -3.73 -0.32 15.16
C PHE A 27 -2.98 0.67 14.26
N PHE A 28 -1.90 1.31 14.75
CA PHE A 28 -1.09 2.21 13.92
C PHE A 28 -0.36 1.47 12.78
N GLY A 29 0.10 0.24 13.01
CA GLY A 29 0.68 -0.61 11.98
C GLY A 29 -0.32 -0.93 10.86
N PHE A 30 -1.53 -1.40 11.20
CA PHE A 30 -2.59 -1.71 10.23
C PHE A 30 -3.14 -0.47 9.52
N MET A 31 -3.22 0.67 10.22
CA MET A 31 -3.60 1.95 9.61
C MET A 31 -2.56 2.42 8.58
N GLY A 32 -1.27 2.15 8.81
CA GLY A 32 -0.19 2.38 7.84
C GLY A 32 -0.37 1.56 6.56
N ILE A 33 -0.72 0.28 6.69
CA ILE A 33 -1.03 -0.62 5.55
C ILE A 33 -2.25 -0.09 4.77
N ALA A 34 -3.33 0.25 5.48
CA ALA A 34 -4.56 0.73 4.86
C ALA A 34 -4.33 2.05 4.09
N SER A 35 -3.64 3.01 4.70
CA SER A 35 -3.34 4.30 4.07
C SER A 35 -2.43 4.17 2.84
N ALA A 36 -1.42 3.30 2.90
CA ALA A 36 -0.54 3.03 1.75
C ALA A 36 -1.33 2.53 0.53
N LEU A 37 -2.20 1.54 0.73
CA LEU A 37 -3.03 0.95 -0.33
C LEU A 37 -4.06 1.93 -0.90
N VAL A 38 -4.80 2.61 -0.03
CA VAL A 38 -5.88 3.51 -0.48
C VAL A 38 -5.31 4.67 -1.29
N PHE A 39 -4.26 5.34 -0.82
CA PHE A 39 -3.69 6.47 -1.54
C PHE A 39 -2.99 6.06 -2.84
N ALA A 40 -2.31 4.91 -2.87
CA ALA A 40 -1.73 4.38 -4.10
C ALA A 40 -2.80 4.02 -5.15
N ASN A 41 -3.89 3.36 -4.73
CA ASN A 41 -4.99 2.98 -5.62
C ASN A 41 -5.80 4.19 -6.10
N LEU A 42 -5.92 5.24 -5.29
CA LEU A 42 -6.49 6.51 -5.71
C LEU A 42 -5.63 7.20 -6.79
N GLY A 43 -4.30 7.22 -6.62
CA GLY A 43 -3.38 7.74 -7.63
C GLY A 43 -3.46 6.98 -8.95
N ALA A 44 -3.45 5.65 -8.89
CA ALA A 44 -3.55 4.78 -10.05
C ALA A 44 -4.89 4.92 -10.78
N SER A 45 -6.01 4.99 -10.04
CA SER A 45 -7.33 5.15 -10.64
C SER A 45 -7.50 6.52 -11.30
N TYR A 46 -7.01 7.60 -10.68
CA TYR A 46 -7.03 8.93 -11.30
C TYR A 46 -6.17 9.01 -12.56
N GLY A 47 -4.93 8.49 -12.50
CA GLY A 47 -4.03 8.47 -13.65
C GLY A 47 -4.61 7.70 -14.83
N THR A 48 -5.29 6.59 -14.54
CA THR A 48 -6.01 5.79 -15.54
C THR A 48 -7.24 6.51 -16.09
N ALA A 49 -8.03 7.16 -15.23
CA ALA A 49 -9.24 7.86 -15.65
C ALA A 49 -8.93 9.02 -16.60
N LYS A 50 -7.93 9.86 -16.30
CA LYS A 50 -7.55 10.99 -17.16
C LYS A 50 -6.89 10.54 -18.46
N SER A 51 -5.95 9.60 -18.41
CA SER A 51 -5.33 9.04 -19.62
C SER A 51 -6.35 8.29 -20.50
N GLY A 52 -7.37 7.68 -19.89
CA GLY A 52 -8.43 6.97 -20.60
C GLY A 52 -9.29 7.87 -21.49
N VAL A 53 -9.54 9.12 -21.06
CA VAL A 53 -10.26 10.12 -21.89
C VAL A 53 -9.44 10.49 -23.12
N GLY A 54 -8.14 10.73 -22.94
CA GLY A 54 -7.20 10.98 -24.05
C GLY A 54 -7.17 9.82 -25.05
N ILE A 55 -7.08 8.57 -24.58
CA ILE A 55 -7.09 7.38 -25.44
C ILE A 55 -8.43 7.24 -26.19
N ALA A 56 -9.57 7.49 -25.55
CA ALA A 56 -10.88 7.38 -26.20
C ALA A 56 -11.04 8.39 -27.34
N SER A 57 -10.55 9.62 -27.17
CA SER A 57 -10.57 10.65 -28.21
C SER A 57 -9.58 10.35 -29.36
N MET A 58 -8.38 9.85 -29.03
CA MET A 58 -7.39 9.47 -30.04
C MET A 58 -7.78 8.23 -30.83
N GLY A 59 -8.51 7.29 -30.20
CA GLY A 59 -8.98 6.07 -30.85
C GLY A 59 -9.98 6.30 -31.98
N VAL A 60 -10.76 7.40 -31.91
CA VAL A 60 -11.68 7.77 -33.00
C VAL A 60 -11.02 8.64 -34.08
N LEU A 61 -9.99 9.43 -33.74
CA LEU A 61 -9.33 10.33 -34.69
C LEU A 61 -8.22 9.64 -35.51
N LYS A 62 -7.36 8.85 -34.85
CA LYS A 62 -6.19 8.20 -35.46
C LYS A 62 -5.91 6.85 -34.79
N PRO A 63 -6.56 5.76 -35.24
CA PRO A 63 -6.48 4.46 -34.58
C PRO A 63 -5.09 3.80 -34.66
N GLU A 64 -4.25 4.22 -35.60
CA GLU A 64 -2.87 3.74 -35.78
C GLU A 64 -1.97 4.05 -34.56
N LEU A 65 -2.32 5.09 -33.78
CA LEU A 65 -1.50 5.57 -32.66
C LEU A 65 -1.95 5.00 -31.29
N ILE A 66 -3.03 4.22 -31.23
CA ILE A 66 -3.64 3.71 -29.97
C ILE A 66 -2.62 2.95 -29.12
N PHE A 67 -1.80 2.09 -29.73
CA PHE A 67 -0.82 1.29 -29.00
C PHE A 67 0.22 2.14 -28.25
N LYS A 68 0.55 3.32 -28.77
CA LYS A 68 1.48 4.24 -28.11
C LYS A 68 0.81 5.02 -26.98
N SER A 69 -0.47 5.35 -27.14
CA SER A 69 -1.28 6.05 -26.13
C SER A 69 -1.63 5.19 -24.91
N ILE A 70 -1.42 3.86 -24.94
CA ILE A 70 -1.66 2.96 -23.79
C ILE A 70 -0.54 3.03 -22.74
N VAL A 71 0.66 3.50 -23.10
CA VAL A 71 1.84 3.52 -22.20
C VAL A 71 1.57 4.29 -20.88
N PRO A 72 0.93 5.47 -20.88
CA PRO A 72 0.59 6.20 -19.64
C PRO A 72 -0.36 5.43 -18.71
N VAL A 73 -1.30 4.65 -19.27
CA VAL A 73 -2.22 3.81 -18.47
C VAL A 73 -1.48 2.69 -17.77
N ILE A 74 -0.54 2.04 -18.47
CA ILE A 74 0.31 1.00 -17.85
C ILE A 74 1.17 1.62 -16.75
N MET A 75 1.74 2.81 -16.97
CA MET A 75 2.54 3.51 -15.97
C MET A 75 1.70 3.89 -14.73
N ALA A 76 0.44 4.30 -14.90
CA ALA A 76 -0.50 4.53 -13.81
C ALA A 76 -0.82 3.24 -13.02
N GLY A 77 -0.94 2.10 -13.70
CA GLY A 77 -1.25 0.81 -13.09
C GLY A 77 -0.16 0.27 -12.14
N ILE A 78 1.11 0.53 -12.45
CA ILE A 78 2.24 0.04 -11.62
C ILE A 78 2.23 0.68 -10.21
N LEU A 79 1.71 1.92 -10.07
CA LEU A 79 1.60 2.57 -8.76
C LEU A 79 0.72 1.82 -7.77
N GLY A 80 -0.36 1.18 -8.23
CA GLY A 80 -1.20 0.32 -7.39
C GLY A 80 -0.44 -0.93 -6.90
N ILE A 81 0.42 -1.49 -7.75
CA ILE A 81 1.27 -2.63 -7.40
C ILE A 81 2.31 -2.22 -6.35
N TYR A 82 2.88 -1.01 -6.43
CA TYR A 82 3.79 -0.50 -5.40
C TYR A 82 3.09 -0.37 -4.03
N GLY A 83 1.86 0.14 -3.98
CA GLY A 83 1.08 0.22 -2.74
C GLY A 83 0.78 -1.16 -2.13
N LEU A 84 0.49 -2.15 -2.99
CA LEU A 84 0.25 -3.55 -2.57
C LEU A 84 1.52 -4.21 -2.01
N ILE A 85 2.67 -4.07 -2.69
CA ILE A 85 3.93 -4.66 -2.23
C ILE A 85 4.33 -4.09 -0.87
N ILE A 86 4.24 -2.77 -0.69
CA ILE A 86 4.59 -2.11 0.58
C ILE A 86 3.70 -2.60 1.72
N SER A 87 2.40 -2.72 1.46
CA SER A 87 1.42 -3.24 2.42
C SER A 87 1.71 -4.69 2.83
N LEU A 88 2.08 -5.54 1.86
CA LEU A 88 2.47 -6.92 2.13
C LEU A 88 3.77 -7.01 2.94
N LEU A 89 4.75 -6.15 2.66
CA LEU A 89 6.02 -6.12 3.41
C LEU A 89 5.82 -5.70 4.87
N ILE A 90 4.94 -4.73 5.14
CA ILE A 90 4.62 -4.32 6.51
C ILE A 90 3.85 -5.45 7.23
N TYR A 91 2.92 -6.11 6.54
CA TYR A 91 2.18 -7.24 7.10
C TYR A 91 3.09 -8.40 7.52
N GLN A 92 4.11 -8.73 6.71
CA GLN A 92 5.08 -9.78 7.03
C GLN A 92 6.04 -9.41 8.17
N LYS A 93 6.20 -8.12 8.48
CA LYS A 93 7.09 -7.63 9.53
C LYS A 93 6.42 -7.41 10.87
N ILE A 94 5.08 -7.45 10.94
CA ILE A 94 4.34 -7.39 12.20
C ILE A 94 4.58 -8.69 12.97
N ASN A 95 5.38 -8.59 14.03
CA ASN A 95 5.64 -9.70 14.93
C ASN A 95 4.88 -9.47 16.24
N ARG A 96 4.06 -10.43 16.66
CA ARG A 96 3.11 -10.27 17.78
C ARG A 96 3.76 -10.29 19.16
N ASP A 97 4.99 -10.81 19.25
CA ASP A 97 5.64 -11.07 20.54
C ASP A 97 6.46 -9.88 21.08
N SER A 98 6.68 -8.81 20.30
CA SER A 98 7.51 -7.66 20.71
C SER A 98 7.17 -6.37 19.95
N TYR A 99 5.88 -6.03 19.84
CA TYR A 99 5.47 -4.86 19.06
C TYR A 99 5.49 -3.58 19.91
N THR A 100 6.51 -2.75 19.71
CA THR A 100 6.64 -1.47 20.45
C THR A 100 5.91 -0.33 19.73
N PHE A 101 5.47 0.69 20.47
CA PHE A 101 4.84 1.90 19.89
C PHE A 101 5.72 2.59 18.84
N PHE A 102 7.04 2.54 19.01
CA PHE A 102 8.00 3.09 18.05
C PHE A 102 7.94 2.38 16.69
N GLU A 103 7.81 1.05 16.68
CA GLU A 103 7.64 0.28 15.46
C GLU A 103 6.29 0.56 14.79
N GLY A 104 5.21 0.66 15.57
CA GLY A 104 3.88 1.02 15.06
C GLY A 104 3.87 2.36 14.32
N TYR A 105 4.48 3.41 14.89
CA TYR A 105 4.60 4.72 14.23
C TYR A 105 5.51 4.70 13.01
N LYS A 106 6.59 3.90 13.04
CA LYS A 106 7.48 3.74 11.88
C LYS A 106 6.74 3.10 10.70
N HIS A 107 5.91 2.10 10.96
CA HIS A 107 5.08 1.46 9.94
C HIS A 107 4.01 2.40 9.40
N LEU A 108 3.32 3.15 10.28
CA LEU A 108 2.38 4.20 9.87
C LEU A 108 3.03 5.25 8.96
N ALA A 109 4.16 5.82 9.37
CA ALA A 109 4.88 6.84 8.62
C ALA A 109 5.36 6.32 7.25
N SER A 110 5.86 5.08 7.20
CA SER A 110 6.30 4.46 5.95
C SER A 110 5.15 4.27 4.95
N GLY A 111 3.98 3.85 5.42
CA GLY A 111 2.80 3.66 4.58
C GLY A 111 2.26 4.99 4.04
N LEU A 112 2.21 6.01 4.90
CA LEU A 112 1.68 7.32 4.55
C LEU A 112 2.61 8.08 3.59
N CYS A 113 3.93 8.01 3.79
CA CYS A 113 4.91 8.61 2.88
C CYS A 113 4.82 8.02 1.46
N CYS A 114 4.85 6.69 1.34
CA CYS A 114 4.78 6.02 0.05
C CYS A 114 3.41 6.16 -0.62
N GLY A 115 2.32 6.10 0.15
CA GLY A 115 0.96 6.29 -0.36
C GLY A 115 0.75 7.68 -0.95
N LEU A 116 1.13 8.74 -0.23
CA LEU A 116 0.99 10.13 -0.71
C LEU A 116 1.89 10.44 -1.90
N SER A 117 3.12 9.91 -1.93
CA SER A 117 3.99 10.05 -3.11
C SER A 117 3.38 9.39 -4.35
N SER A 118 2.75 8.23 -4.19
CA SER A 118 2.10 7.52 -5.29
C SER A 118 0.85 8.23 -5.78
N LEU A 119 0.09 8.86 -4.87
CA LEU A 119 -1.04 9.73 -5.23
C LEU A 119 -0.57 10.90 -6.09
N GLY A 120 0.46 11.63 -5.66
CA GLY A 120 1.00 12.77 -6.42
C GLY A 120 1.55 12.37 -7.79
N ALA A 121 2.27 11.24 -7.86
CA ALA A 121 2.75 10.68 -9.12
C ALA A 121 1.59 10.29 -10.06
N GLY A 122 0.54 9.66 -9.54
CA GLY A 122 -0.66 9.29 -10.31
C GLY A 122 -1.40 10.49 -10.89
N LEU A 123 -1.51 11.59 -10.12
CA LEU A 123 -2.08 12.86 -10.61
C LEU A 123 -1.26 13.43 -11.78
N ALA A 124 0.08 13.47 -11.63
CA ALA A 124 0.97 13.96 -12.67
C ALA A 124 0.92 13.11 -13.94
N ILE A 125 0.94 11.78 -13.80
CA ILE A 125 0.80 10.84 -14.93
C ILE A 125 -0.53 11.03 -15.64
N GLY A 126 -1.63 11.23 -14.89
CA GLY A 126 -2.94 11.48 -15.48
C GLY A 126 -2.99 12.75 -16.32
N ILE A 127 -2.35 13.84 -15.88
CA ILE A 127 -2.29 15.09 -16.65
C ILE A 127 -1.41 14.93 -17.89
N VAL A 128 -0.26 14.24 -17.77
CA VAL A 128 0.64 13.98 -18.90
C VAL A 128 0.04 13.00 -19.91
N GLY A 129 -0.80 12.05 -19.46
CA GLY A 129 -1.47 11.09 -20.33
C GLY A 129 -2.71 11.64 -21.04
N ASP A 130 -3.27 12.75 -20.55
CA ASP A 130 -4.37 13.50 -21.18
C ASP A 130 -3.85 14.54 -22.21
N ALA A 131 -2.59 14.96 -22.07
CA ALA A 131 -1.90 15.89 -22.97
C ALA A 131 -1.31 15.19 -24.21
#